data_AF-A0A2N0B3U1-F1
#
_entry.id   AF-A0A2N0B3U1-F1
#
_cell.length_a   1.000
_cell.length_b   1.000
_cell.length_c   1.000
_cell.angle_alpha   90.00
_cell.angle_beta   90.00
_cell.angle_gamma   90.00
#
_symmetry.space_group_name_H-M   'P 1'
#
loop_
_entity.id
_entity.type
_entity.pdbx_description
1 polymer ?
#
loop_
_entity_poly.entity_id
_entity_poly.type
_entity_poly.pdbx_seq_one_letter_code
_entity_poly.pdbx_strand_id
1 'polypeptide(L)'
;MAKSFQDLDQKLSDLIQSRSRITVQSSRMNSKLEKYVLRIITEILTKVGQTRYVEMLYTITKEMSINGVKANQKRVFFEDEGLDIRNPEDYEKGMTAFKAKFSEKMADEYGKRCLARGISVKLNITYTMDGRVVEVSNTTPVIEE
;
A
#
# COMPACT_ATOMS: atom_id res chain seq x y z
N MET A 1 -18.47 -7.61 10.76
CA MET A 1 -18.88 -6.35 11.40
C MET A 1 -17.71 -5.38 11.36
N ALA A 2 -17.85 -4.27 10.63
CA ALA A 2 -16.79 -3.27 10.53
C ALA A 2 -16.70 -2.53 11.88
N LYS A 3 -15.55 -2.64 12.56
CA LYS A 3 -15.27 -1.85 13.77
C LYS A 3 -15.48 -0.36 13.46
N SER A 4 -16.13 0.35 14.36
CA SER A 4 -16.44 1.77 14.17
C SER A 4 -15.15 2.58 13.98
N PHE A 5 -15.21 3.69 13.26
CA PHE A 5 -14.04 4.57 13.11
C PHE A 5 -13.52 5.09 14.46
N GLN A 6 -14.39 5.28 15.45
CA GLN A 6 -14.00 5.71 16.80
C GLN A 6 -13.12 4.66 17.52
N ASP A 7 -13.40 3.37 17.35
CA ASP A 7 -12.58 2.29 17.93
C ASP A 7 -11.18 2.23 17.31
N LEU A 8 -11.05 2.60 16.04
CA LEU A 8 -9.76 2.69 15.35
C LEU A 8 -8.95 3.88 15.85
N ASP A 9 -9.62 4.98 16.19
CA ASP A 9 -8.99 6.23 16.62
C ASP A 9 -8.41 6.12 18.03
N GLN A 10 -9.17 5.51 18.96
CA GLN A 10 -8.66 5.24 20.30
C GLN A 10 -7.47 4.27 20.24
N LYS A 11 -7.59 3.19 19.46
CA LYS A 11 -6.50 2.23 19.28
C LYS A 11 -5.26 2.86 18.65
N LEU A 12 -5.43 3.74 17.67
CA LEU A 12 -4.31 4.43 17.07
C LEU A 12 -3.60 5.32 18.10
N SER A 13 -4.36 6.07 18.89
CA SER A 13 -3.83 6.89 19.98
C SER A 13 -3.01 6.06 20.97
N ASP A 14 -3.54 4.91 21.40
CA ASP A 14 -2.90 3.99 22.33
C ASP A 14 -1.63 3.36 21.72
N LEU A 15 -1.68 2.90 20.46
CA LEU A 15 -0.52 2.32 19.75
C LEU A 15 0.61 3.34 19.60
N ILE A 16 0.27 4.60 19.34
CA ILE A 16 1.25 5.67 19.26
C ILE A 16 1.81 5.98 20.66
N GLN A 17 0.96 6.01 21.71
CA GLN A 17 1.42 6.23 23.10
C GLN A 17 2.34 5.11 23.58
N SER A 18 1.99 3.86 23.29
CA SER A 18 2.76 2.67 23.68
C SER A 18 3.96 2.41 22.79
N ARG A 19 4.22 3.28 21.78
CA ARG A 19 5.34 3.14 20.82
C ARG A 19 5.31 1.79 20.09
N SER A 20 4.12 1.27 19.87
CA SER A 20 3.91 -0.01 19.20
C SER A 20 3.97 0.13 17.68
N ARG A 21 4.32 -0.97 17.00
CA ARG A 21 4.28 -1.03 15.54
C ARG A 21 2.83 -0.93 15.06
N ILE A 22 2.59 -0.01 14.12
CA ILE A 22 1.33 0.10 13.40
C ILE A 22 1.51 -0.57 12.04
N THR A 23 0.66 -1.57 11.75
CA THR A 23 0.67 -2.28 10.47
C THR A 23 -0.64 -2.03 9.73
N VAL A 24 -0.53 -1.60 8.48
CA VAL A 24 -1.66 -1.44 7.56
C VAL A 24 -1.38 -2.29 6.33
N GLN A 25 -2.32 -3.16 5.94
CA GLN A 25 -2.18 -4.03 4.78
C GLN A 25 -3.33 -3.77 3.81
N SER A 26 -3.01 -3.63 2.52
CA SER A 26 -4.03 -3.41 1.50
C SER A 26 -3.59 -3.90 0.13
N SER A 27 -4.54 -4.43 -0.64
CA SER A 27 -4.38 -4.74 -2.05
C SER A 27 -4.79 -3.59 -2.98
N ARG A 28 -5.21 -2.45 -2.39
CA ARG A 28 -5.77 -1.28 -3.08
C ARG A 28 -5.36 0.01 -2.39
N MET A 29 -5.10 1.07 -3.14
CA MET A 29 -5.02 2.42 -2.59
C MET A 29 -6.29 3.18 -2.96
N ASN A 30 -7.16 3.41 -1.98
CA ASN A 30 -8.39 4.20 -2.15
C ASN A 30 -8.35 5.42 -1.24
N SER A 31 -9.26 6.38 -1.48
CA SER A 31 -9.31 7.64 -0.73
C SER A 31 -9.43 7.46 0.80
N LYS A 32 -10.11 6.40 1.26
CA LYS A 32 -10.22 6.07 2.68
C LYS A 32 -8.87 5.64 3.27
N LEU A 33 -8.13 4.79 2.57
CA LEU A 33 -6.80 4.34 2.98
C LEU A 33 -5.79 5.49 2.94
N GLU A 34 -5.83 6.32 1.90
CA GLU A 34 -4.97 7.51 1.79
C GLU A 34 -5.15 8.45 2.99
N LYS A 35 -6.40 8.79 3.33
CA LYS A 35 -6.72 9.61 4.50
C LYS A 35 -6.24 8.95 5.80
N TYR A 36 -6.36 7.63 5.91
CA TYR A 36 -5.92 6.90 7.09
C TYR A 36 -4.40 6.90 7.24
N VAL A 37 -3.64 6.68 6.16
CA VAL A 37 -2.17 6.74 6.16
C VAL A 37 -1.68 8.16 6.48
N LEU A 38 -2.27 9.19 5.85
CA LEU A 38 -1.94 10.58 6.15
C LEU A 38 -2.17 10.91 7.63
N ARG A 39 -3.28 10.45 8.19
CA ARG A 39 -3.60 10.66 9.61
C ARG A 39 -2.58 9.99 10.52
N ILE A 40 -2.25 8.71 10.30
CA ILE A 40 -1.26 8.00 11.11
C ILE A 40 0.08 8.75 11.11
N ILE A 41 0.56 9.14 9.93
CA ILE A 41 1.81 9.89 9.78
C ILE A 41 1.71 11.24 10.51
N THR A 42 0.61 11.96 10.35
CA THR A 42 0.38 13.26 11.00
C THR A 42 0.40 13.15 12.51
N GLU A 43 -0.33 12.21 13.10
CA GLU A 43 -0.41 12.04 14.56
C GLU A 43 0.94 11.66 15.15
N ILE A 44 1.66 10.73 14.51
CA ILE A 44 3.00 10.32 14.94
C ILE A 44 3.96 11.50 14.89
N LEU A 45 4.01 12.25 13.79
CA LEU A 45 4.93 13.37 13.62
C LEU A 45 4.57 14.60 14.46
N THR A 46 3.29 14.76 14.81
CA THR A 46 2.84 15.81 15.73
C THR A 46 3.31 15.54 17.15
N LYS A 47 3.14 14.32 17.68
CA LYS A 47 3.52 13.97 19.07
C LYS A 47 5.00 14.17 19.40
N VAL A 48 5.81 14.31 18.38
CA VAL A 48 7.27 14.28 18.44
C VAL A 48 7.88 15.57 17.89
N GLY A 49 7.05 16.59 17.64
CA GLY A 49 7.48 17.92 17.22
C GLY A 49 8.14 17.99 15.83
N GLN A 50 7.76 17.13 14.88
CA GLN A 50 8.37 17.06 13.55
C GLN A 50 7.33 17.13 12.42
N THR A 51 6.29 17.94 12.59
CA THR A 51 5.20 18.12 11.62
C THR A 51 5.67 18.56 10.24
N ARG A 52 6.83 19.22 10.14
CA ARG A 52 7.48 19.58 8.86
C ARG A 52 7.73 18.42 7.90
N TYR A 53 7.80 17.17 8.40
CA TYR A 53 8.02 15.99 7.55
C TYR A 53 6.74 15.28 7.13
N VAL A 54 5.55 15.78 7.53
CA VAL A 54 4.26 15.11 7.26
C VAL A 54 4.04 14.91 5.77
N GLU A 55 4.12 16.00 4.99
CA GLU A 55 3.88 15.94 3.55
C GLU A 55 4.89 15.04 2.84
N MET A 56 6.17 15.19 3.18
CA MET A 56 7.26 14.39 2.62
C MET A 56 7.06 12.89 2.87
N LEU A 57 6.89 12.49 4.14
CA LEU A 57 6.75 11.08 4.51
C LEU A 57 5.44 10.50 3.96
N TYR A 58 4.35 11.26 3.98
CA TYR A 58 3.10 10.83 3.37
C TYR A 58 3.25 10.57 1.86
N THR A 59 3.88 11.51 1.14
CA THR A 59 4.03 11.41 -0.32
C THR A 59 4.88 10.20 -0.70
N ILE A 60 6.04 10.03 -0.06
CA ILE A 60 6.90 8.85 -0.29
C ILE A 60 6.14 7.57 0.00
N THR A 61 5.46 7.50 1.14
CA THR A 61 4.70 6.30 1.54
C THR A 61 3.58 5.99 0.56
N LYS A 62 2.84 7.01 0.11
CA LYS A 62 1.74 6.90 -0.84
C LYS A 62 2.24 6.39 -2.19
N GLU A 63 3.24 7.02 -2.78
CA GLU A 63 3.74 6.67 -4.10
C GLU A 63 4.36 5.27 -4.13
N MET A 64 5.14 4.92 -3.10
CA MET A 64 5.67 3.55 -2.93
C MET A 64 4.55 2.51 -2.85
N SER A 65 3.49 2.81 -2.11
CA SER A 65 2.35 1.90 -1.97
C SER A 65 1.54 1.75 -3.26
N ILE A 66 1.32 2.85 -3.99
CA ILE A 66 0.63 2.83 -5.29
C ILE A 66 1.42 1.98 -6.29
N ASN A 67 2.74 2.12 -6.31
CA ASN A 67 3.59 1.33 -7.19
C ASN A 67 3.52 -0.16 -6.86
N GLY A 68 3.58 -0.53 -5.58
CA GLY A 68 3.41 -1.93 -5.15
C GLY A 68 2.04 -2.51 -5.52
N VAL A 69 0.96 -1.74 -5.31
CA VAL A 69 -0.41 -2.14 -5.71
C VAL A 69 -0.51 -2.35 -7.23
N LYS A 70 0.03 -1.42 -8.04
CA LYS A 70 0.03 -1.55 -9.50
C LYS A 70 0.84 -2.77 -9.97
N ALA A 71 2.00 -3.02 -9.37
CA ALA A 71 2.81 -4.19 -9.68
C ALA A 71 2.06 -5.50 -9.39
N ASN A 72 1.36 -5.56 -8.26
CA ASN A 72 0.51 -6.70 -7.90
C ASN A 72 -0.64 -6.90 -8.90
N GLN A 73 -1.32 -5.81 -9.28
CA GLN A 73 -2.41 -5.87 -10.26
C GLN A 73 -1.94 -6.35 -11.63
N LYS A 74 -0.78 -5.87 -12.10
CA LYS A 74 -0.16 -6.37 -13.34
C LYS A 74 0.13 -7.86 -13.24
N ARG A 75 0.75 -8.32 -12.16
CA ARG A 75 1.05 -9.75 -11.97
C ARG A 75 -0.21 -10.63 -12.06
N VAL A 76 -1.28 -10.24 -11.36
CA VAL A 76 -2.56 -10.97 -11.43
C VAL A 76 -3.21 -10.88 -12.82
N PHE A 77 -3.09 -9.75 -13.51
CA PHE A 77 -3.55 -9.60 -14.89
C PHE A 77 -2.83 -10.56 -15.85
N PHE A 78 -1.50 -10.65 -15.74
CA PHE A 78 -0.71 -11.57 -16.54
C PHE A 78 -1.11 -13.03 -16.30
N GLU A 79 -1.25 -13.42 -15.02
CA GLU A 79 -1.75 -14.75 -14.65
C GLU A 79 -3.13 -15.04 -15.24
N ASP A 80 -4.06 -14.08 -15.16
CA ASP A 80 -5.43 -14.22 -15.66
C ASP A 80 -5.51 -14.31 -17.20
N GLU A 81 -4.57 -13.67 -17.93
CA GLU A 81 -4.47 -13.72 -19.40
C GLU A 81 -3.57 -14.87 -19.89
N GLY A 82 -3.01 -15.68 -18.99
CA GLY A 82 -2.13 -16.81 -19.33
C GLY A 82 -0.77 -16.40 -19.89
N LEU A 83 -0.29 -15.20 -19.56
CA LEU A 83 0.98 -14.63 -20.03
C LEU A 83 2.10 -14.86 -19.02
N ASP A 84 3.29 -15.26 -19.48
CA ASP A 84 4.47 -15.31 -18.62
C ASP A 84 5.10 -13.92 -18.48
N ILE A 85 5.01 -13.34 -17.28
CA ILE A 85 5.57 -12.02 -16.99
C ILE A 85 7.11 -11.96 -17.08
N ARG A 86 7.79 -13.10 -17.14
CA ARG A 86 9.25 -13.20 -17.33
C ARG A 86 9.64 -13.41 -18.79
N ASN A 87 8.69 -13.69 -19.67
CA ASN A 87 8.94 -13.77 -21.10
C ASN A 87 8.83 -12.36 -21.71
N PRO A 88 9.86 -11.86 -22.41
CA PRO A 88 9.84 -10.49 -22.96
C PRO A 88 8.70 -10.21 -23.94
N GLU A 89 8.32 -11.19 -24.79
CA GLU A 89 7.23 -11.00 -25.76
C GLU A 89 5.87 -10.93 -25.07
N ASP A 90 5.63 -11.81 -24.10
CA ASP A 90 4.42 -11.81 -23.29
C ASP A 90 4.34 -10.57 -22.40
N TYR A 91 5.49 -10.10 -21.90
CA TYR A 91 5.59 -8.84 -21.16
C TYR A 91 5.11 -7.66 -21.98
N GLU A 92 5.61 -7.49 -23.21
CA GLU A 92 5.18 -6.40 -24.09
C GLU A 92 3.69 -6.49 -24.47
N LYS A 93 3.21 -7.69 -24.79
CA LYS A 93 1.77 -7.93 -25.08
C LYS A 93 0.90 -7.62 -23.87
N GLY A 94 1.24 -8.16 -22.70
CA GLY A 94 0.50 -8.00 -21.47
C GLY A 94 0.51 -6.56 -20.98
N MET A 95 1.64 -5.86 -21.09
CA MET A 95 1.74 -4.44 -20.74
C MET A 95 0.90 -3.55 -21.66
N THR A 96 0.88 -3.84 -22.96
CA THR A 96 0.04 -3.13 -23.93
C THR A 96 -1.45 -3.34 -23.62
N ALA A 97 -1.86 -4.59 -23.40
CA ALA A 97 -3.24 -4.93 -23.05
C ALA A 97 -3.67 -4.34 -21.70
N PHE A 98 -2.80 -4.39 -20.69
CA PHE A 98 -3.04 -3.82 -19.37
C PHE A 98 -3.25 -2.30 -19.46
N LYS A 99 -2.36 -1.58 -20.14
CA LYS A 99 -2.48 -0.12 -20.33
C LYS A 99 -3.76 0.27 -21.07
N ALA A 100 -4.14 -0.48 -22.11
CA ALA A 100 -5.35 -0.22 -22.88
C ALA A 100 -6.64 -0.41 -22.07
N LYS A 101 -6.65 -1.38 -21.13
CA LYS A 101 -7.80 -1.67 -20.25
C LYS A 101 -7.79 -0.87 -18.93
N PHE A 102 -6.67 -0.21 -18.59
CA PHE A 102 -6.48 0.39 -17.27
C PHE A 102 -7.51 1.49 -16.99
N SER A 103 -8.25 1.32 -15.90
CA SER A 103 -9.29 2.23 -15.44
C SER A 103 -9.44 2.10 -13.92
N GLU A 104 -10.11 3.04 -13.26
CA GLU A 104 -10.42 2.91 -11.83
C GLU A 104 -11.24 1.66 -11.53
N LYS A 105 -12.18 1.30 -12.41
CA LYS A 105 -12.98 0.07 -12.29
C LYS A 105 -12.10 -1.18 -12.35
N MET A 106 -11.16 -1.23 -13.29
CA MET A 106 -10.19 -2.33 -13.40
C MET A 106 -9.28 -2.37 -12.16
N ALA A 107 -8.77 -1.23 -11.70
CA ALA A 107 -7.93 -1.16 -10.51
C ALA A 107 -8.68 -1.65 -9.25
N ASP A 108 -9.97 -1.33 -9.12
CA ASP A 108 -10.82 -1.93 -8.10
C ASP A 108 -10.84 -3.44 -8.30
N GLU A 109 -11.38 -3.94 -9.40
CA GLU A 109 -11.52 -5.37 -9.68
C GLU A 109 -10.25 -6.18 -9.41
N TYR A 110 -9.11 -5.79 -9.99
CA TYR A 110 -7.85 -6.48 -9.78
C TYR A 110 -7.34 -6.35 -8.35
N GLY A 111 -7.64 -5.26 -7.65
CA GLY A 111 -7.37 -5.20 -6.21
C GLY A 111 -8.17 -6.20 -5.38
N LYS A 112 -9.41 -6.55 -5.78
CA LYS A 112 -10.21 -7.63 -5.14
C LYS A 112 -9.56 -8.98 -5.42
N ARG A 113 -9.14 -9.20 -6.66
CA ARG A 113 -8.45 -10.43 -7.10
C ARG A 113 -7.10 -10.63 -6.39
N CYS A 114 -6.31 -9.56 -6.23
CA CYS A 114 -5.09 -9.57 -5.44
C CYS A 114 -5.38 -9.99 -3.98
N LEU A 115 -6.39 -9.39 -3.35
CA LEU A 115 -6.78 -9.74 -1.98
C LEU A 115 -7.15 -11.22 -1.85
N ALA A 116 -7.93 -11.75 -2.79
CA ALA A 116 -8.32 -13.16 -2.82
C ALA A 116 -7.11 -14.11 -2.96
N ARG A 117 -6.02 -13.66 -3.58
CA ARG A 117 -4.74 -14.39 -3.71
C ARG A 117 -3.76 -14.13 -2.56
N GLY A 118 -4.15 -13.38 -1.53
CA GLY A 118 -3.25 -12.98 -0.44
C GLY A 118 -2.16 -11.96 -0.85
N ILE A 119 -2.32 -11.32 -2.00
CA ILE A 119 -1.36 -10.36 -2.56
C ILE A 119 -1.71 -8.94 -2.10
N SER A 120 -0.76 -8.23 -1.50
CA SER A 120 -0.98 -6.89 -0.94
C SER A 120 0.31 -6.12 -0.71
N VAL A 121 0.17 -4.81 -0.52
CA VAL A 121 1.21 -3.96 0.08
C VAL A 121 0.98 -3.88 1.57
N LYS A 122 2.07 -3.93 2.33
CA LYS A 122 2.12 -3.78 3.78
C LYS A 122 2.90 -2.54 4.14
N LEU A 123 2.27 -1.69 4.96
CA LEU A 123 2.86 -0.51 5.57
C LEU A 123 3.13 -0.84 7.04
N ASN A 124 4.40 -0.78 7.44
CA ASN A 124 4.78 -0.85 8.84
C ASN A 124 5.35 0.49 9.26
N ILE A 125 4.71 1.11 10.25
CA ILE A 125 5.19 2.36 10.83
C ILE A 125 5.61 2.04 12.26
N THR A 126 6.92 2.15 12.50
CA THR A 126 7.52 1.90 13.81
C THR A 126 8.06 3.21 14.37
N TYR A 127 7.71 3.47 15.63
CA TYR A 127 8.17 4.64 16.37
C TYR A 127 8.93 4.18 17.62
N THR A 128 10.26 4.28 17.59
CA THR A 128 11.15 3.84 18.69
C THR A 128 12.07 4.98 19.14
N MET A 129 12.76 4.80 20.26
CA MET A 129 13.77 5.78 20.73
C MET A 129 14.92 5.93 19.73
N ASP A 130 15.26 4.87 19.01
CA ASP A 130 16.39 4.82 18.07
C ASP A 130 16.10 5.42 16.69
N GLY A 131 14.87 5.89 16.47
CA GLY A 131 14.46 6.47 15.19
C GLY A 131 13.07 6.06 14.75
N ARG A 132 12.67 6.59 13.59
CA ARG A 132 11.37 6.32 12.97
C ARG A 132 11.59 5.56 11.70
N VAL A 133 10.85 4.48 11.52
CA VAL A 133 10.92 3.67 10.32
C VAL A 133 9.52 3.56 9.73
N VAL A 134 9.35 4.13 8.54
CA VAL A 134 8.23 3.81 7.67
C VAL A 134 8.75 2.80 6.66
N GLU A 135 8.25 1.58 6.74
CA GLU A 135 8.57 0.50 5.82
C GLU A 135 7.36 0.25 4.92
N VAL A 136 7.60 0.22 3.62
CA VAL A 136 6.64 -0.22 2.61
C VAL A 136 7.17 -1.53 2.04
N SER A 137 6.51 -2.65 2.34
CA SER A 137 6.84 -3.96 1.81
C SER A 137 5.73 -4.47 0.89
N ASN A 138 6.12 -5.25 -0.12
CA ASN A 138 5.18 -5.89 -1.04
C ASN A 138 5.25 -7.41 -0.88
N THR A 139 4.12 -8.10 -0.93
CA THR A 139 4.10 -9.57 -0.82
C THR A 139 4.64 -10.28 -2.05
N THR A 140 4.85 -9.56 -3.14
CA THR A 140 5.42 -10.10 -4.37
C THR A 140 6.78 -9.45 -4.67
N PRO A 141 7.73 -10.22 -5.23
CA PRO A 141 9.05 -9.69 -5.53
C PRO A 141 9.00 -8.74 -6.73
N VAL A 142 9.99 -7.85 -6.77
CA VAL A 142 10.35 -7.11 -7.98
C VAL A 142 10.77 -8.13 -9.04
N ILE A 143 10.34 -7.89 -10.28
CA ILE A 143 10.73 -8.73 -11.41
C ILE A 143 12.06 -8.16 -11.91
N GLU A 144 13.08 -9.01 -11.99
CA GLU A 144 14.39 -8.65 -12.53
C GLU A 144 14.29 -8.39 -14.04
N GLU A 145 15.06 -7.42 -14.54
CA GLU A 145 15.17 -7.09 -15.98
C GLU A 145 16.00 -8.13 -16.74
#